data_AF-A0A834YKD3-F1
#
_entry.id   AF-A0A834YKD3-F1
#
_cell.length_a   1.000
_cell.length_b   1.000
_cell.length_c   1.000
_cell.angle_alpha   90.00
_cell.angle_beta   90.00
_cell.angle_gamma   90.00
#
_symmetry.space_group_name_H-M   'P 1'
#
loop_
_entity.id
_entity.type
_entity.pdbx_description
1 polymer ?
#
loop_
_entity_poly.entity_id
_entity_poly.type
_entity_poly.pdbx_seq_one_letter_code
_entity_poly.pdbx_strand_id
1 'polypeptide(L)'
;MNPKGASSSGTDGATDSSAPRRNSKKPKYSRFTQQELPACKPILTPGWVITTFIFIGIVFIPIGLASLFASERVVEIVDRYDKHCVPTNYSKSMLAYIQSGETNKTCTRSLIVPKHMKSPVYVYYQLDNFYQNHRRYVKSRSDKQLRSKASEKDTSSCSPEGTISNGSAIVPCGLIAWSLFNDTYGFSVKNKVLDVSKKNIAWKSDQDHKFGSDVYPKNFQSGSLIGGAKLNASIPLSEQVDLIVWMRTAALPTFRKLYGKIEVDLEANEKITVVIQNNYNTYSFGGKKKLVLSTTSWIGGKNDFLGIAYLTVGGLCLFLAICFILVYVIKPRWEILPEICLQPTDDDSVTALLPQKWPLLYYSTTAENLGEKKDGLVLSREISGRSIEID
;
A
#
# COMPACT_ATOMS: atom_id res chain seq x y z
N MET A 1 22.06 34.14 29.83
CA MET A 1 21.34 33.98 31.12
C MET A 1 21.78 32.66 31.73
N ASN A 2 22.54 32.73 32.83
CA ASN A 2 22.70 31.61 33.78
C ASN A 2 21.35 31.33 34.48
N PRO A 3 21.22 30.18 35.15
CA PRO A 3 21.41 30.23 36.60
C PRO A 3 22.37 29.16 37.16
N LYS A 4 23.01 29.56 38.28
CA LYS A 4 23.83 28.82 39.25
C LYS A 4 22.93 27.86 40.08
N GLY A 5 23.38 26.91 40.90
CA GLY A 5 24.69 26.53 41.47
C GLY A 5 24.60 25.06 41.95
N ALA A 6 25.43 24.51 42.84
CA ALA A 6 26.47 25.02 43.71
C ALA A 6 27.44 23.87 44.10
N SER A 7 28.58 24.29 44.65
CA SER A 7 29.79 23.59 45.08
C SER A 7 29.60 22.47 46.12
N SER A 8 30.48 21.45 46.09
CA SER A 8 31.26 21.09 47.27
C SER A 8 32.67 20.59 46.91
N SER A 9 33.62 21.08 47.70
CA SER A 9 35.07 20.98 47.63
C SER A 9 35.61 19.69 48.24
N GLY A 10 36.74 19.21 47.71
CA GLY A 10 37.60 18.22 48.35
C GLY A 10 38.96 18.20 47.67
N THR A 11 39.86 19.07 48.12
CA THR A 11 41.31 18.97 47.95
C THR A 11 41.83 17.73 48.67
N ASP A 12 42.75 17.00 48.06
CA ASP A 12 44.06 16.66 48.64
C ASP A 12 44.95 16.02 47.58
N GLY A 13 46.14 16.59 47.42
CA GLY A 13 47.18 16.07 46.53
C GLY A 13 48.04 15.03 47.24
N ALA A 14 48.49 14.02 46.51
CA ALA A 14 49.71 13.27 46.85
C ALA A 14 50.23 12.53 45.61
N THR A 15 51.40 12.97 45.16
CA THR A 15 52.52 12.16 44.67
C THR A 15 52.25 11.00 43.73
N ASP A 16 52.53 11.28 42.46
CA ASP A 16 53.40 10.52 41.56
C ASP A 16 53.77 9.09 42.02
N SER A 17 53.20 8.12 41.32
CA SER A 17 53.73 6.77 41.19
C SER A 17 53.33 6.27 39.81
N SER A 18 54.25 6.48 38.88
CA SER A 18 54.24 5.97 37.51
C SER A 18 54.31 4.44 37.50
N ALA A 19 53.21 3.78 37.83
CA ALA A 19 53.04 2.36 37.55
C ALA A 19 52.88 2.18 36.02
N PRO A 20 53.61 1.25 35.39
CA PRO A 20 53.50 1.06 33.95
C PRO A 20 52.06 0.65 33.62
N ARG A 21 51.39 1.44 32.76
CA ARG A 21 50.08 1.07 32.21
C ARG A 21 50.23 -0.27 31.50
N ARG A 22 49.79 -1.35 32.17
CA ARG A 22 49.67 -2.68 31.57
C ARG A 22 48.77 -2.51 30.34
N ASN A 23 49.34 -2.66 29.14
CA ASN A 23 48.58 -2.72 27.89
C ASN A 23 47.72 -4.01 27.92
N SER A 24 46.57 -3.91 28.57
CA SER A 24 45.63 -5.01 28.65
C SER A 24 45.00 -5.21 27.29
N LYS A 25 45.24 -6.38 26.70
CA LYS A 25 44.50 -6.84 25.50
C LYS A 25 43.08 -7.28 25.84
N LYS A 26 42.64 -7.17 27.10
CA LYS A 26 41.29 -7.54 27.51
C LYS A 26 40.29 -6.58 26.87
N PRO A 27 39.28 -7.10 26.14
CA PRO A 27 38.25 -6.24 25.57
C PRO A 27 37.52 -5.47 26.68
N LYS A 28 37.15 -4.23 26.39
CA LYS A 28 36.42 -3.37 27.32
C LYS A 28 35.10 -4.05 27.70
N TYR A 29 34.88 -4.27 29.00
CA TYR A 29 33.64 -4.88 29.47
C TYR A 29 32.45 -3.93 29.28
N SER A 30 31.43 -4.42 28.60
CA SER A 30 30.11 -3.84 28.44
C SER A 30 29.13 -4.98 28.16
N ARG A 31 27.88 -4.88 28.65
CA ARG A 31 26.82 -5.85 28.34
C ARG A 31 26.63 -6.06 26.84
N PHE A 32 26.90 -5.03 26.03
CA PHE A 32 26.90 -5.13 24.57
C PHE A 32 28.08 -6.00 24.07
N THR A 33 29.31 -5.71 24.54
CA THR A 33 30.51 -6.45 24.11
C THR A 33 30.58 -7.89 24.60
N GLN A 34 29.88 -8.21 25.70
CA GLN A 34 29.78 -9.56 26.26
C GLN A 34 28.52 -10.29 25.81
N GLN A 35 27.68 -9.65 24.97
CA GLN A 35 26.41 -10.22 24.50
C GLN A 35 25.43 -10.60 25.62
N GLU A 36 25.46 -9.87 26.74
CA GLU A 36 24.62 -10.04 27.94
C GLU A 36 23.48 -9.01 28.01
N LEU A 37 23.04 -8.53 26.85
CA LEU A 37 21.86 -7.67 26.78
C LEU A 37 20.62 -8.46 27.19
N PRO A 38 19.65 -7.83 27.88
CA PRO A 38 18.38 -8.47 28.16
C PRO A 38 17.72 -8.85 26.83
N ALA A 39 17.44 -10.14 26.65
CA ALA A 39 16.82 -10.67 25.45
C ALA A 39 15.63 -11.57 25.86
N CYS A 40 14.51 -11.42 25.16
CA CYS A 40 13.41 -12.37 25.21
C CYS A 40 13.65 -13.44 24.13
N LYS A 41 13.66 -14.71 24.52
CA LYS A 41 13.80 -15.85 23.60
C LYS A 41 12.48 -16.61 23.58
N PRO A 42 11.52 -16.24 22.71
CA PRO A 42 10.24 -16.93 22.66
C PRO A 42 10.44 -18.36 22.15
N ILE A 43 10.11 -19.33 23.00
CA ILE A 43 10.09 -20.74 22.61
C ILE A 43 8.69 -21.04 22.06
N LEU A 44 8.62 -21.47 20.80
CA LEU A 44 7.38 -21.81 20.12
C LEU A 44 6.88 -23.18 20.60
N THR A 45 6.10 -23.22 21.68
CA THR A 45 5.45 -24.46 22.11
C THR A 45 4.21 -24.74 21.24
N PRO A 46 3.81 -26.03 21.07
CA PRO A 46 2.65 -26.38 20.25
C PRO A 46 1.36 -25.66 20.66
N GLY A 47 1.13 -25.48 21.97
CA GLY A 47 -0.05 -24.77 22.49
C GLY A 47 -0.09 -23.30 22.05
N TRP A 48 1.04 -22.60 22.09
CA TRP A 48 1.14 -21.21 21.61
C TRP A 48 0.87 -21.13 20.11
N VAL A 49 1.50 -22.02 19.32
CA VAL A 49 1.36 -22.05 17.86
C VAL A 49 -0.09 -22.33 17.43
N ILE A 50 -0.73 -23.34 18.02
CA ILE A 50 -2.14 -23.70 17.74
C ILE A 50 -3.06 -22.52 18.07
N THR A 51 -2.88 -21.91 19.24
CA THR A 51 -3.70 -20.77 19.69
C THR A 51 -3.55 -19.59 18.75
N THR A 52 -2.33 -19.28 18.30
CA THR A 52 -2.09 -18.22 17.33
C THR A 52 -2.76 -18.49 15.99
N PHE A 53 -2.66 -19.71 15.44
CA PHE A 53 -3.31 -20.04 14.17
C PHE A 53 -4.84 -20.00 14.25
N ILE A 54 -5.44 -20.50 15.34
CA ILE A 54 -6.88 -20.40 15.58
C ILE A 54 -7.31 -18.94 15.66
N PHE A 55 -6.59 -18.11 16.42
CA PHE A 55 -6.88 -16.69 16.56
C PHE A 55 -6.84 -15.96 15.21
N ILE A 56 -5.79 -16.17 14.42
CA ILE A 56 -5.68 -15.58 13.08
C ILE A 56 -6.86 -16.03 12.20
N GLY A 57 -7.18 -17.32 12.20
CA GLY A 57 -8.32 -17.85 11.44
C GLY A 57 -9.66 -17.22 11.82
N ILE A 58 -9.96 -17.15 13.13
CA ILE A 58 -11.20 -16.56 13.66
C ILE A 58 -11.32 -15.07 13.33
N VAL A 59 -10.20 -14.33 13.27
CA VAL A 59 -10.22 -12.90 12.93
C VAL A 59 -10.29 -12.69 11.41
N PHE A 60 -9.52 -13.46 10.64
CA PHE A 60 -9.39 -13.22 9.20
C PHE A 60 -10.62 -13.66 8.42
N ILE A 61 -11.30 -14.73 8.81
CA ILE A 61 -12.48 -15.23 8.09
C ILE A 61 -13.63 -14.21 8.09
N PRO A 62 -14.07 -13.64 9.23
CA PRO A 62 -15.10 -12.60 9.24
C PRO A 62 -14.71 -11.35 8.45
N ILE A 63 -13.45 -10.90 8.54
CA ILE A 63 -12.95 -9.78 7.75
C ILE A 63 -13.01 -10.11 6.25
N GLY A 64 -12.62 -11.32 5.86
CA GLY A 64 -12.68 -11.79 4.49
C GLY A 64 -14.10 -11.84 3.95
N LEU A 65 -15.05 -12.41 4.71
CA LEU A 65 -16.47 -12.45 4.36
C LEU A 65 -17.07 -11.06 4.23
N ALA A 66 -16.83 -10.17 5.21
CA ALA A 66 -17.33 -8.79 5.16
C ALA A 66 -16.76 -8.01 3.97
N SER A 67 -15.48 -8.20 3.67
CA SER A 67 -14.80 -7.54 2.53
C SER A 67 -15.33 -8.04 1.19
N LEU A 68 -15.51 -9.37 1.05
CA LEU A 68 -16.06 -9.98 -0.17
C LEU A 68 -17.50 -9.51 -0.41
N PHE A 69 -18.32 -9.52 0.64
CA PHE A 69 -19.71 -9.05 0.57
C PHE A 69 -19.80 -7.57 0.20
N ALA A 70 -18.90 -6.74 0.72
CA ALA A 70 -18.82 -5.33 0.34
C ALA A 70 -18.47 -5.16 -1.14
N SER A 71 -17.56 -5.98 -1.67
CA SER A 71 -17.18 -5.97 -3.09
C SER A 71 -18.31 -6.45 -4.01
N GLU A 72 -19.02 -7.52 -3.65
CA GLU A 72 -20.13 -8.07 -4.46
C GLU A 72 -21.34 -7.12 -4.58
N ARG A 73 -21.53 -6.23 -3.61
CA ARG A 73 -22.54 -5.16 -3.65
C ARG A 73 -22.20 -4.06 -4.65
N VAL A 74 -20.94 -3.93 -5.07
CA VAL A 74 -20.55 -2.93 -6.07
C VAL A 74 -21.03 -3.38 -7.44
N VAL A 75 -21.79 -2.50 -8.08
CA VAL A 75 -22.30 -2.69 -9.44
C VAL A 75 -21.37 -1.95 -10.39
N GLU A 76 -20.83 -2.67 -11.37
CA GLU A 76 -19.98 -2.10 -12.42
C GLU A 76 -20.55 -2.41 -13.81
N ILE A 77 -20.57 -1.40 -14.68
CA ILE A 77 -20.83 -1.52 -16.10
C ILE A 77 -19.54 -1.12 -16.83
N VAL A 78 -19.00 -2.00 -17.66
CA VAL A 78 -17.77 -1.76 -18.42
C VAL A 78 -18.06 -1.91 -19.92
N ASP A 79 -18.09 -0.80 -20.66
CA ASP A 79 -18.28 -0.81 -22.12
C ASP A 79 -16.96 -0.44 -22.81
N ARG A 80 -16.41 -1.38 -23.56
CA ARG A 80 -15.26 -1.13 -24.42
C ARG A 80 -15.73 -0.44 -25.69
N TYR A 81 -15.35 0.81 -25.91
CA TYR A 81 -15.88 1.59 -27.04
C TYR A 81 -14.85 1.87 -28.14
N ASP A 82 -13.55 1.65 -27.93
CA ASP A 82 -12.51 1.95 -28.94
C ASP A 82 -12.82 1.34 -30.32
N LYS A 83 -13.08 0.04 -30.40
CA LYS A 83 -13.41 -0.62 -31.68
C LYS A 83 -14.82 -0.35 -32.17
N HIS A 84 -15.79 -0.23 -31.26
CA HIS A 84 -17.21 -0.07 -31.63
C HIS A 84 -17.56 1.35 -32.10
N CYS A 85 -16.72 2.32 -31.77
CA CYS A 85 -16.85 3.71 -32.20
C CYS A 85 -16.00 4.05 -33.43
N VAL A 86 -15.58 3.03 -34.18
CA VAL A 86 -14.96 3.19 -35.51
C VAL A 86 -15.96 2.69 -36.56
N PRO A 87 -16.31 3.51 -37.55
CA PRO A 87 -17.15 3.10 -38.67
C PRO A 87 -16.57 1.89 -39.43
N THR A 88 -17.43 1.06 -40.01
CA THR A 88 -17.04 -0.21 -40.65
C THR A 88 -16.06 -0.04 -41.81
N ASN A 89 -16.16 1.07 -42.56
CA ASN A 89 -15.23 1.45 -43.63
C ASN A 89 -13.80 1.74 -43.13
N TYR A 90 -13.63 2.11 -41.85
CA TYR A 90 -12.32 2.36 -41.22
C TYR A 90 -11.85 1.20 -40.32
N SER A 91 -12.54 0.05 -40.36
CA SER A 91 -12.21 -1.10 -39.51
C SER A 91 -10.77 -1.60 -39.65
N LYS A 92 -10.18 -1.51 -40.85
CA LYS A 92 -8.77 -1.85 -41.13
C LYS A 92 -7.81 -0.65 -41.04
N SER A 93 -8.32 0.56 -40.94
CA SER A 93 -7.57 1.83 -41.00
C SER A 93 -7.94 2.78 -39.86
N MET A 94 -8.03 2.23 -38.63
CA MET A 94 -8.44 2.98 -37.42
C MET A 94 -7.55 4.21 -37.14
N LEU A 95 -6.26 4.14 -37.52
CA LEU A 95 -5.32 5.25 -37.40
C LEU A 95 -5.67 6.44 -38.29
N ALA A 96 -6.02 6.18 -39.55
CA ALA A 96 -6.43 7.22 -40.47
C ALA A 96 -7.73 7.90 -40.01
N TYR A 97 -8.67 7.11 -39.48
CA TYR A 97 -9.90 7.62 -38.90
C TYR A 97 -9.65 8.57 -37.73
N ILE A 98 -8.84 8.17 -36.74
CA ILE A 98 -8.66 9.01 -35.55
C ILE A 98 -7.84 10.27 -35.81
N GLN A 99 -6.91 10.21 -36.76
CA GLN A 99 -6.04 11.33 -37.13
C GLN A 99 -6.72 12.32 -38.07
N SER A 100 -7.75 11.92 -38.80
CA SER A 100 -8.50 12.83 -39.66
C SER A 100 -9.24 13.89 -38.84
N GLY A 101 -9.19 15.13 -39.31
CA GLY A 101 -9.98 16.25 -38.78
C GLY A 101 -11.40 16.31 -39.35
N GLU A 102 -11.66 15.62 -40.47
CA GLU A 102 -12.93 15.68 -41.20
C GLU A 102 -13.93 14.61 -40.73
N THR A 103 -13.42 13.52 -40.15
CA THR A 103 -14.26 12.41 -39.68
C THR A 103 -15.03 12.80 -38.41
N ASN A 104 -16.34 12.54 -38.41
CA ASN A 104 -17.14 12.66 -37.19
C ASN A 104 -16.78 11.54 -36.20
N LYS A 105 -16.28 11.93 -35.02
CA LYS A 105 -15.83 11.03 -33.94
C LYS A 105 -16.93 10.74 -32.90
N THR A 106 -18.13 11.26 -33.13
CA THR A 106 -19.29 11.02 -32.29
C THR A 106 -19.75 9.57 -32.41
N CYS A 107 -19.95 8.91 -31.28
CA CYS A 107 -20.37 7.53 -31.20
C CYS A 107 -21.45 7.37 -30.14
N THR A 108 -22.55 6.71 -30.48
CA THR A 108 -23.62 6.43 -29.53
C THR A 108 -23.56 4.98 -29.07
N ARG A 109 -23.52 4.77 -27.76
CA ARG A 109 -23.53 3.46 -27.11
C ARG A 109 -24.79 3.33 -26.26
N SER A 110 -25.27 2.11 -26.12
CA SER A 110 -26.43 1.79 -25.30
C SER A 110 -26.01 0.80 -24.22
N LEU A 111 -26.15 1.19 -22.97
CA LEU A 111 -25.80 0.38 -21.80
C LEU A 111 -27.08 -0.02 -21.06
N ILE A 112 -27.12 -1.22 -20.52
CA ILE A 112 -28.22 -1.70 -19.68
C ILE A 112 -27.71 -1.79 -18.25
N VAL A 113 -28.45 -1.19 -17.31
CA VAL A 113 -28.13 -1.24 -15.89
C VAL A 113 -28.45 -2.63 -15.34
N PRO A 114 -27.48 -3.43 -14.88
CA PRO A 114 -27.74 -4.82 -14.50
C PRO A 114 -28.46 -4.92 -13.15
N LYS A 115 -28.21 -3.98 -12.23
CA LYS A 115 -28.79 -3.91 -10.89
C LYS A 115 -28.90 -2.44 -10.49
N HIS A 116 -29.82 -2.12 -9.59
CA HIS A 116 -29.99 -0.77 -9.06
C HIS A 116 -28.65 -0.18 -8.58
N MET A 117 -28.29 0.99 -9.11
CA MET A 117 -27.07 1.73 -8.79
C MET A 117 -27.43 2.98 -7.99
N LYS A 118 -27.18 2.94 -6.69
CA LYS A 118 -27.39 4.08 -5.79
C LYS A 118 -26.40 5.21 -6.08
N SER A 119 -26.87 6.44 -6.10
CA SER A 119 -26.06 7.64 -6.26
C SER A 119 -25.09 7.88 -5.08
N PRO A 120 -23.94 8.53 -5.32
CA PRO A 120 -23.43 8.94 -6.63
C PRO A 120 -22.88 7.75 -7.45
N VAL A 121 -23.22 7.71 -8.74
CA VAL A 121 -22.64 6.74 -9.69
C VAL A 121 -21.40 7.36 -10.31
N TYR A 122 -20.24 6.74 -10.11
CA TYR A 122 -18.97 7.24 -10.58
C TYR A 122 -18.72 6.84 -12.04
N VAL A 123 -18.32 7.83 -12.84
CA VAL A 123 -17.97 7.67 -14.24
C VAL A 123 -16.45 7.64 -14.35
N TYR A 124 -15.88 6.54 -14.80
CA TYR A 124 -14.45 6.41 -15.07
C TYR A 124 -14.21 6.15 -16.54
N TYR A 125 -13.08 6.63 -17.05
CA TYR A 125 -12.49 6.08 -18.25
C TYR A 125 -11.35 5.12 -17.86
N GLN A 126 -11.28 4.00 -18.56
CA GLN A 126 -10.21 3.04 -18.44
C GLN A 126 -9.36 3.07 -19.71
N LEU A 127 -8.06 3.24 -19.54
CA LEU A 127 -7.07 3.05 -20.58
C LEU A 127 -6.29 1.77 -20.31
N ASP A 128 -6.14 0.96 -21.34
CA ASP A 128 -5.26 -0.20 -21.33
C ASP A 128 -4.03 0.08 -22.21
N ASN A 129 -2.90 -0.58 -21.89
CA ASN A 129 -1.64 -0.48 -22.61
C ASN A 129 -1.08 0.96 -22.70
N PHE A 130 -1.25 1.77 -21.65
CA PHE A 130 -0.72 3.13 -21.57
C PHE A 130 0.20 3.29 -20.35
N TYR A 131 1.49 3.50 -20.58
CA TYR A 131 2.51 3.42 -19.53
C TYR A 131 2.81 4.79 -18.87
N GLN A 132 1.90 5.26 -18.00
CA GLN A 132 2.15 6.47 -17.19
C GLN A 132 3.33 6.31 -16.22
N ASN A 133 3.72 5.08 -15.90
CA ASN A 133 4.82 4.75 -14.99
C ASN A 133 6.20 4.74 -15.67
N HIS A 134 6.29 5.01 -16.98
CA HIS A 134 7.58 5.05 -17.66
C HIS A 134 8.46 6.18 -17.12
N ARG A 135 9.72 5.90 -16.81
CA ARG A 135 10.64 6.85 -16.13
C ARG A 135 10.71 8.23 -16.80
N ARG A 136 10.81 8.28 -18.13
CA ARG A 136 10.84 9.55 -18.88
C ARG A 136 9.50 10.30 -18.79
N TYR A 137 8.38 9.57 -18.81
CA TYR A 137 7.05 10.16 -18.73
C TYR A 137 6.80 10.77 -17.35
N VAL A 138 7.06 10.03 -16.27
CA VAL A 138 6.89 10.50 -14.89
C VAL A 138 7.78 11.71 -14.58
N LYS A 139 9.02 11.73 -15.10
CA LYS A 139 9.95 12.84 -14.90
C LYS A 139 9.57 14.10 -15.69
N SER A 140 8.83 13.95 -16.79
CA SER A 140 8.49 15.04 -17.70
C SER A 140 7.33 15.88 -17.17
N ARG A 141 7.61 16.66 -16.12
CA ARG A 141 6.74 17.67 -15.50
C ARG A 141 7.57 18.61 -14.61
N SER A 142 7.03 19.79 -14.28
CA SER A 142 7.64 20.72 -13.32
C SER A 142 6.68 21.03 -12.18
N ASP A 143 6.91 20.43 -11.00
CA ASP A 143 6.05 20.62 -9.83
C ASP A 143 6.14 22.05 -9.27
N LYS A 144 7.22 22.79 -9.56
CA LYS A 144 7.33 24.22 -9.21
C LYS A 144 6.45 25.07 -10.11
N GLN A 145 6.49 24.81 -11.42
CA GLN A 145 5.66 25.47 -12.42
C GLN A 145 4.16 25.30 -12.14
N LEU A 146 3.75 24.08 -11.77
CA LEU A 146 2.34 23.78 -11.46
C LEU A 146 1.83 24.54 -10.24
N ARG A 147 2.70 24.80 -9.25
CA ARG A 147 2.32 25.40 -7.96
C ARG A 147 2.36 26.92 -7.96
N SER A 148 3.28 27.55 -8.68
CA SER A 148 3.57 28.97 -8.52
C SER A 148 3.84 29.67 -9.85
N LYS A 149 3.18 30.81 -10.03
CA LYS A 149 3.37 31.70 -11.18
C LYS A 149 4.83 32.17 -11.35
N ALA A 150 5.56 32.33 -10.25
CA ALA A 150 6.97 32.75 -10.29
C ALA A 150 7.88 31.73 -10.98
N SER A 151 7.48 30.45 -11.01
CA SER A 151 8.22 29.34 -11.63
C SER A 151 7.66 28.93 -13.00
N GLU A 152 6.83 29.76 -13.65
CA GLU A 152 6.25 29.45 -14.97
C GLU A 152 7.30 29.11 -16.04
N LYS A 153 8.50 29.70 -15.94
CA LYS A 153 9.60 29.48 -16.89
C LYS A 153 10.44 28.24 -16.56
N ASP A 154 10.25 27.60 -15.40
CA ASP A 154 11.03 26.41 -15.01
C ASP A 154 10.53 25.15 -15.74
N THR A 155 11.08 24.92 -16.92
CA THR A 155 10.73 23.84 -17.84
C THR A 155 11.85 22.79 -17.98
N SER A 156 12.89 22.88 -17.14
CA SER A 156 14.12 22.07 -17.23
C SER A 156 13.87 20.56 -17.20
N SER A 157 12.90 20.10 -16.41
CA SER A 157 12.50 18.69 -16.30
C SER A 157 11.42 18.29 -17.31
N CYS A 158 10.86 19.21 -18.09
CA CYS A 158 9.69 18.98 -18.95
C CYS A 158 10.00 18.49 -20.36
N SER A 159 11.26 18.16 -20.67
CA SER A 159 11.62 17.64 -22.00
C SER A 159 10.79 16.40 -22.38
N PRO A 160 10.37 16.24 -23.65
CA PRO A 160 10.57 17.20 -24.77
C PRO A 160 9.58 18.37 -24.78
N GLU A 161 8.43 18.27 -24.10
CA GLU A 161 7.33 19.25 -24.16
C GLU A 161 7.50 20.39 -23.13
N GLY A 162 8.66 21.05 -23.13
CA GLY A 162 8.98 22.15 -22.23
C GLY A 162 8.62 23.53 -22.79
N THR A 163 8.93 23.74 -24.07
CA THR A 163 8.81 25.04 -24.75
C THR A 163 8.27 24.83 -26.16
N ILE A 164 7.59 25.84 -26.71
CA ILE A 164 7.26 25.86 -28.13
C ILE A 164 8.48 26.23 -28.98
N SER A 165 8.36 26.14 -30.31
CA SER A 165 9.45 26.38 -31.28
C SER A 165 10.12 27.76 -31.15
N ASN A 166 9.41 28.77 -30.65
CA ASN A 166 9.95 30.11 -30.42
C ASN A 166 10.69 30.27 -29.07
N GLY A 167 10.82 29.20 -28.28
CA GLY A 167 11.47 29.20 -26.96
C GLY A 167 10.58 29.62 -25.79
N SER A 168 9.31 29.99 -26.02
CA SER A 168 8.38 30.31 -24.94
C SER A 168 7.97 29.07 -24.15
N ALA A 169 7.89 29.19 -22.83
CA ALA A 169 7.47 28.11 -21.95
C ALA A 169 6.04 27.66 -22.24
N ILE A 170 5.81 26.35 -22.20
CA ILE A 170 4.48 25.74 -22.18
C ILE A 170 4.04 25.66 -20.71
N VAL A 171 2.81 26.05 -20.40
CA VAL A 171 2.23 25.93 -19.05
C VAL A 171 0.88 25.22 -19.18
N PRO A 172 0.66 24.10 -18.49
CA PRO A 172 1.65 23.25 -17.82
C PRO A 172 2.55 22.51 -18.82
N CYS A 173 3.86 22.42 -18.54
CA CYS A 173 4.81 21.70 -19.39
C CYS A 173 4.89 20.19 -19.09
N GLY A 174 5.44 19.45 -20.05
CA GLY A 174 5.83 18.05 -19.90
C GLY A 174 4.83 17.04 -20.49
N LEU A 175 5.32 15.83 -20.75
CA LEU A 175 4.59 14.77 -21.45
C LEU A 175 3.31 14.34 -20.73
N ILE A 176 3.29 14.44 -19.39
CA ILE A 176 2.11 14.04 -18.61
C ILE A 176 0.96 14.98 -18.96
N ALA A 177 1.17 16.29 -18.84
CA ALA A 177 0.14 17.26 -19.20
C ALA A 177 -0.17 17.22 -20.70
N TRP A 178 0.87 17.17 -21.56
CA TRP A 178 0.70 17.19 -23.01
C TRP A 178 -0.16 16.04 -23.56
N SER A 179 -0.16 14.88 -22.93
CA SER A 179 -0.97 13.73 -23.36
C SER A 179 -2.33 13.63 -22.65
N LEU A 180 -2.87 14.76 -22.16
CA LEU A 180 -4.15 14.83 -21.45
C LEU A 180 -5.29 14.15 -22.22
N PHE A 181 -6.00 13.25 -21.54
CA PHE A 181 -7.15 12.53 -22.11
C PHE A 181 -8.24 13.51 -22.61
N ASN A 182 -8.79 13.27 -23.81
CA ASN A 182 -9.67 14.24 -24.50
C ASN A 182 -10.97 13.66 -25.07
N ASP A 183 -11.35 12.44 -24.70
CA ASP A 183 -12.71 11.98 -24.99
C ASP A 183 -13.69 12.65 -24.03
N THR A 184 -14.92 12.85 -24.51
CA THR A 184 -16.02 13.35 -23.69
C THR A 184 -17.20 12.39 -23.71
N TYR A 185 -18.00 12.45 -22.64
CA TYR A 185 -19.16 11.59 -22.44
C TYR A 185 -20.37 12.44 -22.11
N GLY A 186 -21.47 12.20 -22.81
CA GLY A 186 -22.82 12.67 -22.47
C GLY A 186 -23.72 11.48 -22.19
N PHE A 187 -24.59 11.60 -21.19
CA PHE A 187 -25.48 10.52 -20.75
C PHE A 187 -26.92 10.96 -20.84
N SER A 188 -27.79 10.04 -21.27
CA SER A 188 -29.23 10.24 -21.21
C SER A 188 -29.97 8.95 -20.90
N VAL A 189 -31.07 9.09 -20.20
CA VAL A 189 -31.97 8.00 -19.80
C VAL A 189 -33.38 8.42 -20.15
N LYS A 190 -34.12 7.59 -20.91
CA LYS A 190 -35.48 7.90 -21.38
C LYS A 190 -35.56 9.31 -22.04
N ASN A 191 -34.56 9.67 -22.83
CA ASN A 191 -34.38 10.99 -23.47
C ASN A 191 -34.19 12.19 -22.51
N LYS A 192 -34.04 11.96 -21.20
CA LYS A 192 -33.64 12.97 -20.22
C LYS A 192 -32.12 12.96 -20.08
N VAL A 193 -31.48 14.12 -20.24
CA VAL A 193 -30.04 14.27 -20.06
C VAL A 193 -29.68 14.10 -18.58
N LEU A 194 -28.67 13.27 -18.31
CA LEU A 194 -28.08 13.11 -16.99
C LEU A 194 -26.86 14.03 -16.88
N ASP A 195 -26.85 14.89 -15.87
CA ASP A 195 -25.71 15.75 -15.59
C ASP A 195 -24.54 14.92 -15.00
N VAL A 196 -23.33 15.24 -15.47
CA VAL A 196 -22.10 14.62 -14.98
C VAL A 196 -21.35 15.67 -14.18
N SER A 197 -21.56 15.64 -12.87
CA SER A 197 -20.92 16.56 -11.95
C SER A 197 -19.41 16.32 -11.91
N LYS A 198 -18.65 17.38 -12.18
CA LYS A 198 -17.19 17.46 -12.06
C LYS A 198 -16.75 17.93 -10.67
N LYS A 199 -17.68 18.18 -9.76
CA LYS A 199 -17.37 18.66 -8.41
C LYS A 199 -16.74 17.55 -7.57
N ASN A 200 -15.72 17.88 -6.79
CA ASN A 200 -15.05 16.97 -5.85
C ASN A 200 -14.53 15.66 -6.46
N ILE A 201 -14.09 15.67 -7.73
CA ILE A 201 -13.46 14.51 -8.37
C ILE A 201 -11.95 14.46 -8.15
N ALA A 202 -11.33 15.63 -7.96
CA ALA A 202 -9.93 15.77 -7.62
C ALA A 202 -9.77 15.90 -6.10
N TRP A 203 -8.62 15.46 -5.59
CA TRP A 203 -8.31 15.57 -4.17
C TRP A 203 -8.16 17.04 -3.79
N LYS A 204 -8.78 17.43 -2.67
CA LYS A 204 -8.76 18.82 -2.22
C LYS A 204 -7.34 19.33 -1.96
N SER A 205 -6.48 18.48 -1.40
CA SER A 205 -5.05 18.78 -1.20
C SER A 205 -4.27 18.99 -2.50
N ASP A 206 -4.65 18.36 -3.61
CA ASP A 206 -4.01 18.64 -4.90
C ASP A 206 -4.43 20.01 -5.42
N GLN A 207 -5.73 20.32 -5.37
CA GLN A 207 -6.28 21.62 -5.79
C GLN A 207 -5.71 22.78 -4.96
N ASP A 208 -5.53 22.59 -3.65
CA ASP A 208 -5.14 23.67 -2.75
C ASP A 208 -3.62 23.86 -2.62
N HIS A 209 -2.82 22.81 -2.86
CA HIS A 209 -1.37 22.85 -2.58
C HIS A 209 -0.45 22.39 -3.73
N LYS A 210 -0.99 21.74 -4.78
CA LYS A 210 -0.16 21.26 -5.90
C LYS A 210 -0.37 22.01 -7.20
N PHE A 211 -1.54 22.61 -7.39
CA PHE A 211 -1.88 23.40 -8.56
C PHE A 211 -2.21 24.83 -8.10
N GLY A 212 -1.49 25.81 -8.64
CA GLY A 212 -1.66 27.21 -8.25
C GLY A 212 -2.96 27.81 -8.77
N SER A 213 -3.62 28.62 -7.94
CA SER A 213 -4.80 29.41 -8.31
C SER A 213 -4.47 30.66 -9.13
N ASP A 214 -3.19 31.01 -9.21
CA ASP A 214 -2.66 32.11 -10.00
C ASP A 214 -1.87 31.64 -11.25
N VAL A 215 -1.85 30.34 -11.52
CA VAL A 215 -1.18 29.73 -12.67
C VAL A 215 -2.21 29.40 -13.73
N TYR A 216 -2.04 29.95 -14.94
CA TYR A 216 -2.97 29.79 -16.05
C TYR A 216 -2.28 29.10 -17.24
N PRO A 217 -2.99 28.28 -18.03
CA PRO A 217 -2.41 27.65 -19.20
C PRO A 217 -1.88 28.67 -20.22
N LYS A 218 -0.69 28.41 -20.78
CA LYS A 218 -0.03 29.23 -21.80
C LYS A 218 0.64 28.35 -22.82
N ASN A 219 0.47 28.65 -24.12
CA ASN A 219 1.08 27.90 -25.22
C ASN A 219 0.80 26.38 -25.19
N PHE A 220 -0.26 25.96 -24.50
CA PHE A 220 -0.56 24.54 -24.28
C PHE A 220 -1.31 23.97 -25.49
N GLN A 221 -0.81 22.86 -26.05
CA GLN A 221 -1.33 22.26 -27.30
C GLN A 221 -1.36 23.24 -28.49
N SER A 222 -0.42 24.19 -28.54
CA SER A 222 -0.30 25.17 -29.64
C SER A 222 0.77 24.81 -30.67
N GLY A 223 1.46 23.67 -30.49
CA GLY A 223 2.44 23.17 -31.44
C GLY A 223 1.81 22.48 -32.65
N SER A 224 2.66 22.04 -33.59
CA SER A 224 2.23 21.22 -34.73
C SER A 224 1.71 19.85 -34.31
N LEU A 225 2.26 19.29 -33.24
CA LEU A 225 1.80 18.04 -32.63
C LEU A 225 0.88 18.35 -31.44
N ILE A 226 -0.33 17.80 -31.50
CA ILE A 226 -1.32 17.87 -30.43
C ILE A 226 -1.41 16.49 -29.77
N GLY A 227 -1.14 16.42 -28.47
CA GLY A 227 -1.10 15.16 -27.73
C GLY A 227 -2.40 14.76 -27.08
N GLY A 228 -3.31 15.72 -26.88
CA GLY A 228 -4.45 15.51 -26.01
C GLY A 228 -5.43 16.69 -25.98
N ALA A 229 -6.09 16.87 -24.84
CA ALA A 229 -7.09 17.92 -24.66
C ALA A 229 -6.41 19.28 -24.55
N LYS A 230 -7.14 20.33 -24.95
CA LYS A 230 -6.78 21.71 -24.66
C LYS A 230 -7.34 22.12 -23.31
N LEU A 231 -6.61 22.97 -22.60
CA LEU A 231 -7.05 23.57 -21.34
C LEU A 231 -7.71 24.92 -21.59
N ASN A 232 -8.58 25.35 -20.69
CA ASN A 232 -9.16 26.69 -20.76
C ASN A 232 -8.14 27.71 -20.22
N ALA A 233 -7.71 28.65 -21.08
CA ALA A 233 -6.72 29.66 -20.73
C ALA A 233 -7.23 30.71 -19.72
N SER A 234 -8.55 30.85 -19.57
CA SER A 234 -9.18 31.80 -18.64
C SER A 234 -9.38 31.24 -17.24
N ILE A 235 -9.09 29.96 -17.01
CA ILE A 235 -9.31 29.26 -15.73
C ILE A 235 -7.96 28.79 -15.18
N PRO A 236 -7.66 29.01 -13.88
CA PRO A 236 -6.39 28.58 -13.30
C PRO A 236 -6.28 27.05 -13.22
N LEU A 237 -5.04 26.55 -13.11
CA LEU A 237 -4.78 25.10 -13.06
C LEU A 237 -5.45 24.41 -11.87
N SER A 238 -5.62 25.11 -10.74
CA SER A 238 -6.29 24.59 -9.53
C SER A 238 -7.74 24.21 -9.75
N GLU A 239 -8.42 24.80 -10.75
CA GLU A 239 -9.84 24.57 -11.03
C GLU A 239 -10.05 23.57 -12.20
N GLN A 240 -8.99 23.25 -12.95
CA GLN A 240 -9.06 22.30 -14.06
C GLN A 240 -8.95 20.86 -13.56
N VAL A 241 -10.01 20.37 -12.91
CA VAL A 241 -10.03 19.07 -12.22
C VAL A 241 -9.67 17.87 -13.08
N ASP A 242 -10.03 17.87 -14.37
CA ASP A 242 -9.68 16.78 -15.30
C ASP A 242 -8.15 16.69 -15.52
N LEU A 243 -7.46 17.84 -15.58
CA LEU A 243 -6.00 17.90 -15.59
C LEU A 243 -5.43 17.33 -14.30
N ILE A 244 -5.95 17.74 -13.14
CA ILE A 244 -5.45 17.31 -11.83
C ILE A 244 -5.55 15.78 -11.68
N VAL A 245 -6.69 15.21 -12.07
CA VAL A 245 -6.89 13.75 -12.06
C VAL A 245 -5.90 13.04 -13.00
N TRP A 246 -5.65 13.60 -14.18
CA TRP A 246 -4.72 13.03 -15.16
C TRP A 246 -3.25 13.10 -14.71
N MET A 247 -2.85 14.22 -14.12
CA MET A 247 -1.47 14.49 -13.67
C MET A 247 -1.00 13.55 -12.55
N ARG A 248 -1.93 12.93 -11.82
CA ARG A 248 -1.62 11.85 -10.90
C ARG A 248 -1.36 10.57 -11.69
N THR A 249 -0.10 10.24 -11.92
CA THR A 249 0.29 9.06 -12.73
C THR A 249 -0.20 7.74 -12.13
N ALA A 250 -0.62 6.82 -13.00
CA ALA A 250 -0.97 5.46 -12.63
C ALA A 250 0.27 4.58 -12.52
N ALA A 251 0.23 3.61 -11.59
CA ALA A 251 1.33 2.67 -11.36
C ALA A 251 1.38 1.52 -12.39
N LEU A 252 0.24 1.19 -13.01
CA LEU A 252 0.06 0.08 -13.93
C LEU A 252 -0.38 0.57 -15.32
N PRO A 253 -0.12 -0.20 -16.40
CA PRO A 253 -0.48 0.19 -17.77
C PRO A 253 -1.98 0.12 -18.08
N THR A 254 -2.73 -0.61 -17.25
CA THR A 254 -4.19 -0.57 -17.23
C THR A 254 -4.61 0.20 -15.98
N PHE A 255 -5.33 1.30 -16.19
CA PHE A 255 -5.78 2.14 -15.09
C PHE A 255 -7.11 2.79 -15.40
N ARG A 256 -7.82 3.16 -14.33
CA ARG A 256 -9.04 3.95 -14.36
C ARG A 256 -8.76 5.35 -13.82
N LYS A 257 -9.40 6.36 -14.40
CA LYS A 257 -9.40 7.73 -13.90
C LYS A 257 -10.83 8.22 -13.77
N LEU A 258 -11.11 8.93 -12.69
CA LEU A 258 -12.44 9.46 -12.44
C LEU A 258 -12.71 10.61 -13.42
N TYR A 259 -13.73 10.44 -14.26
CA TYR A 259 -14.21 11.49 -15.15
C TYR A 259 -15.22 12.38 -14.45
N GLY A 260 -16.13 11.82 -13.65
CA GLY A 260 -17.24 12.57 -13.06
C GLY A 260 -18.13 11.69 -12.21
N LYS A 261 -19.20 12.26 -11.67
CA LYS A 261 -20.25 11.52 -10.95
C LYS A 261 -21.64 11.91 -11.45
N ILE A 262 -22.52 10.94 -11.53
CA ILE A 262 -23.95 11.12 -11.79
C ILE A 262 -24.63 11.10 -10.41
N GLU A 263 -25.29 12.20 -10.05
CA GLU A 263 -25.91 12.41 -8.73
C GLU A 263 -27.37 11.96 -8.65
N VAL A 264 -27.75 11.01 -9.50
CA VAL A 264 -29.08 10.38 -9.49
C VAL A 264 -28.93 8.86 -9.50
N ASP A 265 -29.89 8.18 -8.89
CA ASP A 265 -29.96 6.72 -8.88
C ASP A 265 -30.31 6.20 -10.28
N LEU A 266 -29.76 5.03 -10.63
CA LEU A 266 -30.05 4.35 -11.91
C LEU A 266 -30.71 3.01 -11.62
N GLU A 267 -31.90 2.79 -12.18
CA GLU A 267 -32.69 1.61 -11.86
C GLU A 267 -32.27 0.37 -12.66
N ALA A 268 -32.53 -0.81 -12.10
CA ALA A 268 -32.26 -2.06 -12.80
C ALA A 268 -33.02 -2.14 -14.13
N ASN A 269 -32.38 -2.68 -15.16
CA ASN A 269 -32.86 -2.79 -16.54
C ASN A 269 -33.10 -1.45 -17.27
N GLU A 270 -32.70 -0.33 -16.68
CA GLU A 270 -32.77 0.96 -17.36
C GLU A 270 -31.73 1.03 -18.49
N LYS A 271 -32.14 1.59 -19.63
CA LYS A 271 -31.30 1.76 -20.82
C LYS A 271 -30.69 3.15 -20.81
N ILE A 272 -29.37 3.22 -20.65
CA ILE A 272 -28.58 4.44 -20.68
C ILE A 272 -28.04 4.62 -22.10
N THR A 273 -28.37 5.74 -22.72
CA THR A 273 -27.76 6.17 -23.98
C THR A 273 -26.54 7.01 -23.64
N VAL A 274 -25.38 6.64 -24.17
CA VAL A 274 -24.12 7.36 -23.99
C VAL A 274 -23.67 7.91 -25.33
N VAL A 275 -23.46 9.23 -25.40
CA VAL A 275 -22.84 9.90 -26.54
C VAL A 275 -21.38 10.14 -26.19
N ILE A 276 -20.48 9.53 -26.96
CA ILE A 276 -19.04 9.56 -26.76
C ILE A 276 -18.40 10.35 -27.89
N GLN A 277 -17.52 11.29 -27.56
CA GLN A 277 -16.61 11.90 -28.54
C GLN A 277 -15.27 11.15 -28.49
N ASN A 278 -15.02 10.28 -29.47
CA ASN A 278 -13.86 9.40 -29.53
C ASN A 278 -12.64 10.11 -30.14
N ASN A 279 -12.01 11.01 -29.39
CA ASN A 279 -10.91 11.87 -29.87
C ASN A 279 -9.51 11.34 -29.54
N TYR A 280 -9.34 10.60 -28.44
CA TYR A 280 -8.05 10.21 -27.90
C TYR A 280 -7.47 9.04 -28.68
N ASN A 281 -6.33 9.25 -29.34
CA ASN A 281 -5.71 8.22 -30.16
C ASN A 281 -5.09 7.12 -29.30
N THR A 282 -5.68 5.93 -29.36
CA THR A 282 -5.13 4.72 -28.71
C THR A 282 -4.66 3.67 -29.70
N TYR A 283 -5.03 3.80 -30.98
CA TYR A 283 -4.70 2.80 -32.00
C TYR A 283 -3.22 2.79 -32.35
N SER A 284 -2.50 3.91 -32.17
CA SER A 284 -1.07 4.03 -32.49
C SER A 284 -0.16 3.18 -31.61
N PHE A 285 -0.61 2.88 -30.39
CA PHE A 285 0.10 2.06 -29.42
C PHE A 285 -0.68 0.81 -29.01
N GLY A 286 -1.72 0.44 -29.75
CA GLY A 286 -2.53 -0.75 -29.45
C GLY A 286 -3.30 -0.67 -28.12
N GLY A 287 -3.57 0.54 -27.63
CA GLY A 287 -4.37 0.78 -26.44
C GLY A 287 -5.85 0.44 -26.63
N LYS A 288 -6.55 0.25 -25.52
CA LYS A 288 -8.00 0.02 -25.50
C LYS A 288 -8.66 1.07 -24.61
N LYS A 289 -9.89 1.46 -24.93
CA LYS A 289 -10.65 2.44 -24.17
C LYS A 289 -11.96 1.85 -23.71
N LYS A 290 -12.23 1.99 -22.42
CA LYS A 290 -13.50 1.56 -21.83
C LYS A 290 -14.11 2.68 -21.02
N LEU A 291 -15.41 2.82 -21.13
CA LEU A 291 -16.21 3.61 -20.22
C LEU A 291 -16.65 2.68 -19.08
N VAL A 292 -16.48 3.14 -17.85
CA VAL A 292 -16.86 2.38 -16.65
C VAL A 292 -17.81 3.21 -15.81
N LEU A 293 -19.00 2.69 -15.54
CA LEU A 293 -19.91 3.21 -14.53
C LEU A 293 -19.83 2.30 -13.32
N SER A 294 -19.58 2.85 -12.13
CA SER A 294 -19.43 2.06 -10.91
C SER A 294 -20.08 2.74 -9.72
N THR A 295 -20.71 1.96 -8.85
CA THR A 295 -20.97 2.39 -7.47
C THR A 295 -19.71 2.19 -6.62
N THR A 296 -19.74 2.62 -5.36
CA THR A 296 -18.67 2.35 -4.39
C THR A 296 -19.25 1.74 -3.12
N SER A 297 -18.39 1.02 -2.42
CA SER A 297 -18.61 0.54 -1.07
C SER A 297 -17.62 1.22 -0.11
N TRP A 298 -17.71 0.92 1.19
CA TRP A 298 -16.79 1.45 2.19
C TRP A 298 -15.33 1.05 1.96
N ILE A 299 -15.09 -0.05 1.22
CA ILE A 299 -13.75 -0.52 0.87
C ILE A 299 -13.26 -0.02 -0.50
N GLY A 300 -14.12 0.71 -1.23
CA GLY A 300 -13.83 1.28 -2.53
C GLY A 300 -14.66 0.64 -3.66
N GLY A 301 -14.02 0.43 -4.80
CA GLY A 301 -14.65 -0.19 -5.98
C GLY A 301 -14.75 -1.71 -5.87
N LYS A 302 -15.18 -2.36 -6.95
CA LYS A 302 -15.28 -3.82 -7.01
C LYS A 302 -13.88 -4.44 -7.00
N ASN A 303 -13.56 -5.18 -5.95
CA ASN A 303 -12.30 -5.91 -5.81
C ASN A 303 -12.41 -7.09 -4.83
N ASP A 304 -12.59 -8.28 -5.38
CA ASP A 304 -12.78 -9.50 -4.59
C ASP A 304 -11.46 -10.03 -3.99
N PHE A 305 -10.30 -9.54 -4.47
CA PHE A 305 -8.99 -10.04 -4.08
C PHE A 305 -8.77 -9.98 -2.56
N LEU A 306 -9.12 -8.86 -1.93
CA LEU A 306 -8.89 -8.70 -0.50
C LEU A 306 -9.72 -9.71 0.31
N GLY A 307 -11.00 -9.88 -0.03
CA GLY A 307 -11.86 -10.87 0.61
C GLY A 307 -11.33 -12.29 0.44
N ILE A 308 -10.97 -12.67 -0.78
CA ILE A 308 -10.41 -13.99 -1.10
C ILE A 308 -9.08 -14.21 -0.37
N ALA A 309 -8.20 -13.21 -0.31
CA ALA A 309 -6.91 -13.31 0.40
C ALA A 309 -7.09 -13.57 1.90
N TYR A 310 -8.00 -12.84 2.57
CA TYR A 310 -8.30 -13.08 3.98
C TYR A 310 -8.93 -14.44 4.23
N LEU A 311 -9.86 -14.89 3.37
CA LEU A 311 -10.49 -16.21 3.49
C LEU A 311 -9.50 -17.35 3.27
N THR A 312 -8.61 -17.22 2.29
CA THR A 312 -7.60 -18.25 1.97
C THR A 312 -6.57 -18.36 3.09
N VAL A 313 -6.03 -17.24 3.57
CA VAL A 313 -5.08 -17.25 4.70
C VAL A 313 -5.75 -17.73 5.99
N GLY A 314 -6.95 -17.22 6.31
CA GLY A 314 -7.69 -17.64 7.49
C GLY A 314 -8.05 -19.13 7.47
N GLY A 315 -8.51 -19.64 6.32
CA GLY A 315 -8.80 -21.06 6.12
C GLY A 315 -7.55 -21.94 6.22
N LEU A 316 -6.43 -21.52 5.65
CA LEU A 316 -5.15 -22.22 5.78
C LEU A 316 -4.67 -22.27 7.25
N CYS A 317 -4.82 -21.17 8.00
CA CYS A 317 -4.48 -21.14 9.42
C CYS A 317 -5.32 -22.12 10.24
N LEU A 318 -6.64 -22.19 10.02
CA LEU A 318 -7.49 -23.17 10.71
C LEU A 318 -7.16 -24.61 10.32
N PHE A 319 -6.88 -24.87 9.05
CA PHE A 319 -6.44 -26.18 8.58
C PHE A 319 -5.14 -26.61 9.27
N LEU A 320 -4.13 -25.73 9.31
CA LEU A 320 -2.87 -26.00 9.99
C LEU A 320 -3.06 -26.19 11.50
N ALA A 321 -3.93 -25.41 12.14
CA ALA A 321 -4.25 -25.60 13.56
C ALA A 321 -4.82 -27.00 13.82
N ILE A 322 -5.75 -27.47 12.98
CA ILE A 322 -6.31 -28.83 13.06
C ILE A 322 -5.21 -29.87 12.88
N CYS A 323 -4.33 -29.72 11.88
CA CYS A 323 -3.20 -30.63 11.68
C CYS A 323 -2.26 -30.67 12.91
N PHE A 324 -1.91 -29.52 13.49
CA PHE A 324 -1.08 -29.47 14.69
C PHE A 324 -1.77 -30.09 15.91
N ILE A 325 -3.07 -29.88 16.09
CA ILE A 325 -3.86 -30.55 17.15
C ILE A 325 -3.82 -32.06 16.95
N LEU A 326 -4.07 -32.55 15.73
CA LEU A 326 -4.03 -33.98 15.43
C LEU A 326 -2.65 -34.58 15.70
N VAL A 327 -1.57 -33.94 15.26
CA VAL A 327 -0.21 -34.40 15.52
C VAL A 327 0.10 -34.39 17.01
N TYR A 328 -0.29 -33.33 17.73
CA TYR A 328 -0.06 -33.21 19.16
C TYR A 328 -0.81 -34.28 19.98
N VAL A 329 -2.02 -34.64 19.56
CA VAL A 329 -2.84 -35.67 20.24
C VAL A 329 -2.41 -37.09 19.86
N ILE A 330 -2.06 -37.35 18.59
CA ILE A 330 -1.70 -38.69 18.10
C ILE A 330 -0.25 -39.05 18.45
N LYS A 331 0.68 -38.09 18.35
CA LYS A 331 2.10 -38.25 18.67
C LYS A 331 2.56 -37.15 19.62
N PRO A 332 2.06 -37.11 20.86
CA PRO A 332 2.56 -36.16 21.85
C PRO A 332 4.05 -36.43 22.07
N ARG A 333 4.91 -35.47 21.69
CA ARG A 333 6.27 -35.40 22.24
C ARG A 333 6.09 -35.01 23.70
N TRP A 334 6.22 -35.98 24.59
CA TRP A 334 6.37 -35.72 26.01
C TRP A 334 7.60 -34.81 26.18
N GLU A 335 7.39 -33.63 26.76
CA GLU A 335 8.46 -32.70 27.04
C GLU A 335 9.31 -33.21 28.23
N ILE A 336 10.63 -33.32 28.00
CA ILE A 336 11.74 -33.15 28.96
C ILE A 336 12.10 -34.37 29.85
N LEU A 337 12.77 -35.37 29.25
CA LEU A 337 14.07 -35.82 29.78
C LEU A 337 15.13 -35.26 28.81
N PRO A 338 16.01 -34.34 29.25
CA PRO A 338 16.93 -33.63 28.36
C PRO A 338 18.00 -34.54 27.73
N GLU A 339 18.13 -35.81 28.14
CA GLU A 339 19.22 -36.68 27.69
C GLU A 339 18.96 -37.43 26.38
N ILE A 340 17.71 -37.72 26.00
CA ILE A 340 17.45 -38.61 24.83
C ILE A 340 17.58 -37.90 23.47
N CYS A 341 17.46 -36.57 23.43
CA CYS A 341 17.57 -35.79 22.18
C CYS A 341 18.92 -35.09 21.97
N LEU A 342 19.85 -35.19 22.94
CA LEU A 342 21.22 -34.76 22.76
C LEU A 342 22.03 -35.98 22.30
N GLN A 343 22.09 -36.23 20.99
CA GLN A 343 23.11 -37.14 20.48
C GLN A 343 24.34 -36.35 20.05
N PRO A 344 25.48 -36.54 20.73
CA PRO A 344 26.67 -37.07 20.11
C PRO A 344 26.55 -38.60 20.13
N THR A 345 26.34 -39.21 18.96
CA THR A 345 26.62 -40.63 18.79
C THR A 345 28.12 -40.80 18.78
N ASP A 346 28.68 -41.38 19.84
CA ASP A 346 29.92 -42.15 19.85
C ASP A 346 29.98 -42.88 21.20
N ASP A 347 29.23 -43.97 21.34
CA ASP A 347 29.70 -45.19 22.02
C ASP A 347 28.67 -46.33 21.93
N ASP A 348 29.19 -47.49 21.57
CA ASP A 348 28.47 -48.75 21.40
C ASP A 348 28.00 -49.31 22.75
N SER A 349 26.68 -49.26 23.03
CA SER A 349 26.00 -50.32 23.80
C SER A 349 24.49 -50.07 23.87
N VAL A 350 23.73 -50.88 23.14
CA VAL A 350 22.27 -50.94 23.23
C VAL A 350 21.89 -51.87 24.37
N THR A 351 21.28 -51.31 25.42
CA THR A 351 20.37 -52.08 26.30
C THR A 351 19.05 -51.33 26.40
N ALA A 352 18.05 -51.88 25.72
CA ALA A 352 16.67 -51.44 25.82
C ALA A 352 16.14 -51.74 27.23
N LEU A 353 15.68 -50.70 27.94
CA LEU A 353 14.88 -50.87 29.16
C LEU A 353 13.46 -50.35 28.88
N LEU A 354 12.51 -51.31 28.94
CA LEU A 354 11.07 -51.11 28.87
C LEU A 354 10.56 -50.21 30.01
N PRO A 355 9.51 -49.39 29.83
CA PRO A 355 8.98 -48.57 30.90
C PRO A 355 8.02 -49.37 31.79
N GLN A 356 8.39 -49.50 33.07
CA GLN A 356 7.51 -49.95 34.15
C GLN A 356 6.60 -48.78 34.60
N LYS A 357 5.33 -49.08 34.87
CA LYS A 357 4.26 -48.16 35.29
C LYS A 357 4.49 -47.52 36.69
N TRP A 358 3.73 -46.43 36.93
CA TRP A 358 3.20 -45.83 38.19
C TRP A 358 3.91 -44.56 38.73
N PRO A 359 3.21 -43.66 39.47
CA PRO A 359 1.90 -43.05 39.21
C PRO A 359 1.85 -41.50 39.37
N LEU A 360 0.69 -40.96 38.99
CA LEU A 360 0.16 -39.61 39.20
C LEU A 360 0.60 -38.92 40.51
N LEU A 361 1.07 -37.67 40.42
CA LEU A 361 0.93 -36.69 41.49
C LEU A 361 0.48 -35.33 40.94
N TYR A 362 -0.54 -34.83 41.61
CA TYR A 362 -1.41 -33.69 41.33
C TYR A 362 -0.71 -32.33 41.44
N TYR A 363 -1.24 -31.35 40.69
CA TYR A 363 -1.11 -29.92 40.95
C TYR A 363 -1.88 -29.52 42.23
N SER A 364 -1.34 -28.59 43.02
CA SER A 364 -2.15 -27.72 43.89
C SER A 364 -1.66 -26.26 43.83
N THR A 365 -2.56 -25.39 43.39
CA THR A 365 -2.57 -23.93 43.48
C THR A 365 -2.92 -23.40 44.88
N THR A 366 -2.54 -22.13 45.14
CA THR A 366 -3.06 -21.04 46.02
C THR A 366 -1.98 -20.50 46.98
N ALA A 367 -1.42 -19.29 46.81
CA ALA A 367 -1.99 -17.94 47.04
C ALA A 367 -2.30 -17.63 48.51
N GLU A 368 -1.50 -16.74 49.16
CA GLU A 368 -1.95 -15.53 49.88
C GLU A 368 -0.88 -14.91 50.83
N ASN A 369 -0.68 -13.59 50.63
CA ASN A 369 -0.53 -12.48 51.59
C ASN A 369 0.56 -12.42 52.69
N LEU A 370 1.34 -11.31 52.57
CA LEU A 370 1.66 -10.26 53.55
C LEU A 370 1.88 -10.63 55.04
N GLY A 371 3.03 -10.16 55.58
CA GLY A 371 3.07 -9.61 56.93
C GLY A 371 4.35 -9.85 57.74
N GLU A 372 5.03 -8.75 58.08
CA GLU A 372 5.83 -8.51 59.29
C GLU A 372 7.15 -9.27 59.58
N LYS A 373 8.25 -8.50 59.41
CA LYS A 373 9.22 -8.07 60.43
C LYS A 373 9.56 -9.05 61.59
N LYS A 374 10.83 -9.49 61.67
CA LYS A 374 11.68 -9.38 62.87
C LYS A 374 13.16 -9.67 62.59
N ASP A 375 13.97 -8.97 63.35
CA ASP A 375 15.42 -8.79 63.25
C ASP A 375 16.26 -10.03 63.61
N GLY A 376 17.45 -10.10 63.00
CA GLY A 376 18.73 -10.41 63.64
C GLY A 376 18.97 -11.81 64.22
N LEU A 377 19.91 -12.56 63.62
CA LEU A 377 21.12 -13.02 64.34
C LEU A 377 22.15 -13.64 63.39
N VAL A 378 23.37 -13.12 63.55
CA VAL A 378 24.63 -13.55 62.96
C VAL A 378 25.08 -14.86 63.62
N LEU A 379 25.54 -15.82 62.82
CA LEU A 379 26.40 -16.91 63.27
C LEU A 379 27.53 -17.12 62.25
N SER A 380 28.71 -16.65 62.64
CA SER A 380 29.99 -16.87 61.95
C SER A 380 30.63 -18.17 62.43
N ARG A 381 31.22 -18.94 61.50
CA ARG A 381 32.59 -19.53 61.55
C ARG A 381 32.79 -20.48 60.37
N GLU A 382 33.68 -20.12 59.44
CA GLU A 382 35.10 -20.54 59.35
C GLU A 382 35.28 -21.95 58.80
N ILE A 383 35.73 -22.05 57.54
CA ILE A 383 36.68 -23.08 57.12
C ILE A 383 37.74 -22.40 56.24
N SER A 384 38.92 -22.19 56.83
CA SER A 384 40.17 -21.82 56.16
C SER A 384 40.77 -23.04 55.45
N GLY A 385 41.39 -22.83 54.30
CA GLY A 385 42.01 -23.88 53.48
C GLY A 385 43.51 -24.11 53.71
N ARG A 386 44.08 -24.85 52.73
CA ARG A 386 45.47 -25.28 52.44
C ARG A 386 45.93 -26.60 53.08
N SER A 387 46.71 -27.48 52.42
CA SER A 387 47.35 -27.55 51.08
C SER A 387 48.00 -28.94 50.91
N ILE A 388 48.62 -29.20 49.73
CA ILE A 388 49.74 -30.13 49.39
C ILE A 388 49.28 -31.28 48.46
N GLU A 389 49.52 -31.23 47.13
CA GLU A 389 50.75 -31.52 46.34
C GLU A 389 50.86 -33.01 45.98
N ILE A 390 50.88 -33.34 44.69
CA ILE A 390 51.40 -34.62 44.15
C ILE A 390 52.11 -34.30 42.83
N ASP A 391 53.32 -34.84 42.72
CA ASP A 391 54.27 -34.85 41.60
C ASP A 391 53.70 -35.18 40.21
#